data_AF-S8EFN5-F1
#
_entry.id   AF-S8EFN5-F1
#
_cell.length_a   1.000
_cell.length_b   1.000
_cell.length_c   1.000
_cell.angle_alpha   90.00
_cell.angle_beta   90.00
_cell.angle_gamma   90.00
#
_symmetry.space_group_name_H-M   'P 1'
#
loop_
_entity.id
_entity.type
_entity.pdbx_description
1 polymer ?
#
loop_
_entity_poly.entity_id
_entity_poly.type
_entity_poly.pdbx_seq_one_letter_code
_entity_poly.pdbx_strand_id
1 'polypeptide(L)'
;MPSIVRPAVPHYAQAPTTQEKCEYADLAILDFSKIGTPQGRAELAVQLRDAMTTHGFFYIINHGLTQGENERMFDIADVAFSGVPEEEKRNYLANIKDGGTYQGYKLREFWIIDGGVRDQIEHYNVNHDVTRKQHPQAMRPLLPEVEAFAKFNHLQVLHPLLRLFAMGLELPEDTFVNMHNYDAVGESYVRMMKYYPRPAEDEVKAKQVWLKGHTDIGTITILWSQPVNALQVLMPDGQWRYVRHIENALVVNSGDSMEFLSGGFYKPTIHRVVQPPQDQRGYDRLSLIYFTMTDDGVKLVPRVESPVLQKHGIQRRWADDADAPTMEAWRKGRTSAYGLVDLKKKGNGIEENIVGGIPVKHYN
;
A
#
# COMPACT_ATOMS: atom_id res chain seq x y z
N MET A 1 -28.95 -0.52 -26.41
CA MET A 1 -28.39 -0.14 -25.09
C MET A 1 -27.84 1.27 -25.22
N PRO A 2 -28.28 2.26 -24.43
CA PRO A 2 -27.66 3.58 -24.49
C PRO A 2 -26.17 3.41 -24.16
N SER A 3 -25.31 3.86 -25.06
CA SER A 3 -23.86 3.93 -24.84
C SER A 3 -23.62 4.69 -23.54
N ILE A 4 -23.07 4.03 -22.52
CA ILE A 4 -22.61 4.71 -21.31
C ILE A 4 -21.42 5.57 -21.76
N VAL A 5 -21.67 6.83 -22.04
CA VAL A 5 -20.62 7.79 -22.38
C VAL A 5 -19.79 7.99 -21.11
N ARG A 6 -18.55 7.47 -21.11
CA ARG A 6 -17.61 7.69 -20.00
C ARG A 6 -17.32 9.18 -19.90
N PRO A 7 -17.25 9.76 -18.68
CA PRO A 7 -16.88 11.16 -18.52
C PRO A 7 -15.49 11.42 -19.13
N ALA A 8 -15.36 12.52 -19.88
CA ALA A 8 -14.05 12.94 -20.37
C ALA A 8 -13.17 13.34 -19.17
N VAL A 9 -11.90 12.93 -19.19
CA VAL A 9 -10.87 13.38 -18.24
C VAL A 9 -9.62 13.77 -19.04
N PRO A 10 -8.85 14.76 -18.59
CA PRO A 10 -7.55 15.06 -19.19
C PRO A 10 -6.60 13.87 -19.04
N HIS A 11 -5.79 13.61 -20.07
CA HIS A 11 -4.76 12.58 -19.98
C HIS A 11 -3.60 13.05 -19.08
N TYR A 12 -3.22 12.21 -18.12
CA TYR A 12 -2.05 12.40 -17.28
C TYR A 12 -0.80 11.84 -17.98
N ALA A 13 0.04 12.75 -18.48
CA ALA A 13 1.32 12.38 -19.07
C ALA A 13 2.31 11.93 -17.98
N GLN A 14 2.63 10.64 -17.97
CA GLN A 14 3.62 10.09 -17.04
C GLN A 14 5.04 10.59 -17.35
N ALA A 15 5.89 10.66 -16.31
CA ALA A 15 7.31 10.94 -16.49
C ALA A 15 7.99 9.84 -17.32
N PRO A 16 9.05 10.14 -18.08
CA PRO A 16 9.86 9.11 -18.72
C PRO A 16 10.56 8.24 -17.66
N THR A 17 10.80 6.96 -17.97
CA THR A 17 11.66 6.10 -17.13
C THR A 17 13.08 6.65 -17.08
N THR A 18 13.65 6.67 -15.87
CA THR A 18 15.03 7.10 -15.63
C THR A 18 16.03 6.29 -16.45
N GLN A 19 17.05 6.99 -16.96
CA GLN A 19 18.24 6.44 -17.62
C GLN A 19 19.44 6.39 -16.67
N GLU A 20 19.31 6.93 -15.45
CA GLU A 20 20.34 6.87 -14.43
C GLU A 20 20.57 5.43 -13.95
N LYS A 21 21.81 5.14 -13.55
CA LYS A 21 22.13 3.83 -12.97
C LYS A 21 21.61 3.78 -11.53
N CYS A 22 20.69 2.86 -11.27
CA CYS A 22 20.18 2.59 -9.93
C CYS A 22 20.42 1.12 -9.54
N GLU A 23 20.62 0.87 -8.25
CA GLU A 23 20.63 -0.48 -7.70
C GLU A 23 19.18 -0.93 -7.45
N TYR A 24 18.76 -1.99 -8.15
CA TYR A 24 17.39 -2.49 -8.08
C TYR A 24 17.30 -3.75 -7.23
N ALA A 25 16.17 -3.92 -6.55
CA ALA A 25 15.83 -5.19 -5.92
C ALA A 25 15.44 -6.21 -7.01
N ASP A 26 15.96 -7.43 -6.90
CA ASP A 26 15.61 -8.54 -7.80
C ASP A 26 14.32 -9.22 -7.31
N LEU A 27 13.19 -8.58 -7.59
CA LEU A 27 11.89 -9.03 -7.10
C LEU A 27 11.28 -10.06 -8.06
N ALA A 28 10.66 -11.10 -7.50
CA ALA A 28 9.98 -12.12 -8.29
C ALA A 28 8.80 -11.54 -9.08
N ILE A 29 8.49 -12.13 -10.23
CA ILE A 29 7.33 -11.78 -11.05
C ILE A 29 6.36 -12.96 -11.06
N LEU A 30 5.17 -12.76 -10.51
CA LEU A 30 4.08 -13.72 -10.54
C LEU A 30 3.21 -13.45 -11.76
N ASP A 31 3.13 -14.43 -12.66
CA ASP A 31 2.29 -14.35 -13.85
C ASP A 31 0.87 -14.83 -13.54
N PHE A 32 -0.05 -13.88 -13.40
CA PHE A 32 -1.44 -14.16 -13.04
C PHE A 32 -2.24 -14.85 -14.16
N SER A 33 -1.72 -14.98 -15.38
CA SER A 33 -2.36 -15.82 -16.41
C SER A 33 -2.46 -17.29 -16.00
N LYS A 34 -1.61 -17.75 -15.07
CA LYS A 34 -1.60 -19.13 -14.56
C LYS A 34 -2.62 -19.38 -13.45
N ILE A 35 -3.17 -18.33 -12.82
CA ILE A 35 -3.95 -18.42 -11.57
C ILE A 35 -5.25 -19.23 -11.71
N GLY A 36 -5.78 -19.35 -12.93
CA GLY A 36 -7.03 -20.03 -13.21
C GLY A 36 -7.01 -21.56 -13.03
N THR A 37 -5.83 -22.18 -12.93
CA THR A 37 -5.69 -23.65 -12.82
C THR A 37 -5.14 -24.07 -11.45
N PRO A 38 -5.51 -25.25 -10.91
CA PRO A 38 -4.94 -25.76 -9.67
C PRO A 38 -3.41 -25.89 -9.72
N GLN A 39 -2.86 -26.35 -10.85
CA GLN A 39 -1.43 -26.49 -11.07
C GLN A 39 -0.73 -25.13 -11.06
N GLY A 40 -1.29 -24.15 -11.76
CA GLY A 40 -0.76 -22.78 -11.77
C GLY A 40 -0.83 -22.12 -10.40
N ARG A 41 -1.91 -22.33 -9.62
CA ARG A 41 -1.96 -21.86 -8.22
C ARG A 41 -0.91 -22.51 -7.34
N ALA A 42 -0.68 -23.81 -7.49
CA ALA A 42 0.37 -24.51 -6.73
C ALA A 42 1.78 -23.98 -7.06
N GLU A 43 2.08 -23.73 -8.33
CA GLU A 43 3.34 -23.13 -8.76
C GLU A 43 3.50 -21.71 -8.19
N LEU A 44 2.48 -20.86 -8.36
CA LEU A 44 2.50 -19.48 -7.88
C LEU A 44 2.56 -19.39 -6.35
N ALA A 45 1.97 -20.32 -5.61
CA ALA A 45 2.01 -20.34 -4.15
C ALA A 45 3.44 -20.56 -3.63
N VAL A 46 4.20 -21.46 -4.27
CA VAL A 46 5.63 -21.67 -3.95
C VAL A 46 6.43 -20.41 -4.27
N GLN A 47 6.25 -19.84 -5.46
CA GLN A 47 6.95 -18.62 -5.88
C GLN A 47 6.65 -17.43 -4.95
N LEU A 48 5.38 -17.26 -4.56
CA LEU A 48 4.95 -16.23 -3.62
C LEU A 48 5.62 -16.42 -2.27
N ARG A 49 5.59 -17.64 -1.73
CA ARG A 49 6.19 -17.95 -0.44
C ARG A 49 7.68 -17.63 -0.43
N ASP A 50 8.40 -18.00 -1.48
CA ASP A 50 9.82 -17.69 -1.62
C ASP A 50 10.05 -16.18 -1.68
N ALA A 51 9.31 -15.47 -2.55
CA ALA A 51 9.44 -14.02 -2.68
C ALA A 51 9.15 -13.28 -1.37
N MET A 52 8.14 -13.73 -0.60
CA MET A 52 7.77 -13.13 0.67
C MET A 52 8.75 -13.43 1.81
N THR A 53 9.47 -14.55 1.74
CA THR A 53 10.45 -14.92 2.77
C THR A 53 11.86 -14.43 2.44
N THR A 54 12.14 -14.05 1.19
CA THR A 54 13.40 -13.43 0.76
C THR A 54 13.35 -11.89 0.75
N HIS A 55 12.37 -11.31 0.06
CA HIS A 55 12.33 -9.87 -0.22
C HIS A 55 11.12 -9.16 0.37
N GLY A 56 10.01 -9.89 0.55
CA GLY A 56 8.75 -9.32 1.05
C GLY A 56 8.00 -8.43 0.03
N PHE A 57 8.54 -8.32 -1.18
CA PHE A 57 7.92 -7.64 -2.33
C PHE A 57 7.98 -8.56 -3.54
N PHE A 58 7.01 -8.41 -4.43
CA PHE A 58 7.01 -9.06 -5.74
C PHE A 58 6.16 -8.27 -6.73
N TYR A 59 6.29 -8.60 -8.01
CA TYR A 59 5.44 -8.07 -9.06
C TYR A 59 4.33 -9.04 -9.43
N ILE A 60 3.22 -8.50 -9.92
CA ILE A 60 2.21 -9.25 -10.67
C ILE A 60 2.10 -8.66 -12.08
N ILE A 61 2.08 -9.54 -13.07
CA ILE A 61 1.76 -9.22 -14.47
C ILE A 61 0.57 -10.06 -14.93
N ASN A 62 -0.03 -9.69 -16.07
CA ASN A 62 -1.18 -10.41 -16.65
C ASN A 62 -2.36 -10.56 -15.66
N HIS A 63 -2.58 -9.52 -14.84
CA HIS A 63 -3.65 -9.47 -13.81
C HIS A 63 -5.06 -9.31 -14.40
N GLY A 64 -5.18 -8.89 -15.66
CA GLY A 64 -6.46 -8.83 -16.39
C GLY A 64 -6.86 -7.44 -16.88
N LEU A 65 -6.24 -6.35 -16.37
CA LEU A 65 -6.43 -5.02 -16.95
C LEU A 65 -5.39 -4.72 -18.04
N THR A 66 -5.84 -4.06 -19.09
CA THR A 66 -4.99 -3.56 -20.17
C THR A 66 -4.23 -2.30 -19.75
N GLN A 67 -3.16 -1.98 -20.47
CA GLN A 67 -2.40 -0.75 -20.23
C GLN A 67 -3.27 0.52 -20.39
N GLY A 68 -4.20 0.55 -21.35
CA GLY A 68 -5.12 1.69 -21.52
C GLY A 68 -6.13 1.84 -20.38
N GLU A 69 -6.56 0.75 -19.74
CA GLU A 69 -7.39 0.82 -18.53
C GLU A 69 -6.61 1.33 -17.33
N ASN A 70 -5.33 0.94 -17.21
CA ASN A 70 -4.43 1.47 -16.20
C ASN A 70 -4.18 2.99 -16.39
N GLU A 71 -3.85 3.41 -17.62
CA GLU A 71 -3.67 4.83 -17.97
C GLU A 71 -4.91 5.66 -17.63
N ARG A 72 -6.10 5.16 -17.98
CA ARG A 72 -7.38 5.79 -17.62
C ARG A 72 -7.52 5.99 -16.11
N MET A 73 -7.08 5.03 -15.30
CA MET A 73 -7.14 5.17 -13.84
C MET A 73 -6.12 6.17 -13.29
N PHE A 74 -4.95 6.31 -13.92
CA PHE A 74 -4.01 7.39 -13.60
C PHE A 74 -4.55 8.77 -14.00
N ASP A 75 -5.24 8.88 -15.13
CA ASP A 75 -5.92 10.10 -15.52
C ASP A 75 -6.96 10.51 -14.47
N ILE A 76 -7.80 9.57 -14.02
CA ILE A 76 -8.78 9.77 -12.95
C ILE A 76 -8.10 10.15 -11.64
N ALA A 77 -6.96 9.52 -11.32
CA ALA A 77 -6.22 9.81 -10.10
C ALA A 77 -5.66 11.24 -10.07
N ASP A 78 -5.23 11.78 -11.22
CA ASP A 78 -4.74 13.16 -11.29
C ASP A 78 -5.87 14.19 -11.10
N VAL A 79 -7.11 13.89 -11.53
CA VAL A 79 -8.27 14.78 -11.34
C VAL A 79 -8.50 15.13 -9.87
N ALA A 80 -8.19 14.22 -8.93
CA ALA A 80 -8.28 14.50 -7.49
C ALA A 80 -7.36 15.64 -7.04
N PHE A 81 -6.30 15.94 -7.80
CA PHE A 81 -5.31 16.96 -7.47
C PHE A 81 -5.39 18.18 -8.38
N SER A 82 -5.54 17.97 -9.70
CA SER A 82 -5.56 19.03 -10.72
C SER A 82 -6.96 19.60 -10.98
N GLY A 83 -8.01 18.81 -10.74
CA GLY A 83 -9.40 19.17 -11.00
C GLY A 83 -10.19 19.67 -9.79
N VAL A 84 -9.66 19.51 -8.56
CA VAL A 84 -10.33 19.91 -7.32
C VAL A 84 -9.65 21.16 -6.75
N PRO A 85 -10.35 22.30 -6.59
CA PRO A 85 -9.79 23.50 -5.97
C PRO A 85 -9.37 23.28 -4.52
N GLU A 86 -8.30 23.94 -4.07
CA GLU A 86 -7.77 23.82 -2.70
C GLU A 86 -8.81 24.08 -1.60
N GLU A 87 -9.70 25.07 -1.81
CA GLU A 87 -10.81 25.37 -0.92
C GLU A 87 -11.83 24.22 -0.82
N GLU A 88 -12.08 23.52 -1.92
CA GLU A 88 -12.96 22.35 -1.93
C GLU A 88 -12.28 21.17 -1.24
N LYS A 89 -10.99 20.92 -1.48
CA LYS A 89 -10.24 19.83 -0.81
C LYS A 89 -10.34 19.90 0.71
N ARG A 90 -10.35 21.11 1.28
CA ARG A 90 -10.49 21.36 2.73
C ARG A 90 -11.83 20.92 3.32
N ASN A 91 -12.89 20.83 2.50
CA ASN A 91 -14.19 20.32 2.94
C ASN A 91 -14.21 18.79 3.07
N TYR A 92 -13.23 18.10 2.50
CA TYR A 92 -13.15 16.64 2.47
C TYR A 92 -11.86 16.12 3.12
N LEU A 93 -11.35 16.82 4.15
CA LEU A 93 -10.18 16.37 4.91
C LEU A 93 -10.45 15.05 5.63
N ALA A 94 -9.43 14.20 5.63
CA ALA A 94 -9.44 12.97 6.41
C ALA A 94 -9.31 13.27 7.91
N ASN A 95 -10.10 12.59 8.73
CA ASN A 95 -9.99 12.65 10.19
C ASN A 95 -8.90 11.68 10.68
N ILE A 96 -7.64 12.01 10.37
CA ILE A 96 -6.49 11.14 10.60
C ILE A 96 -6.19 11.03 12.09
N LYS A 97 -6.02 12.17 12.77
CA LYS A 97 -5.57 12.21 14.17
C LYS A 97 -6.64 11.65 15.11
N ASP A 98 -7.86 12.18 15.06
CA ASP A 98 -8.88 11.87 16.05
C ASP A 98 -9.74 10.66 15.62
N GLY A 99 -9.93 10.48 14.32
CA GLY A 99 -10.76 9.40 13.75
C GLY A 99 -10.00 8.14 13.35
N GLY A 100 -8.66 8.20 13.24
CA GLY A 100 -7.84 7.07 12.82
C GLY A 100 -8.17 6.58 11.40
N THR A 101 -8.55 7.48 10.49
CA THR A 101 -8.90 7.16 9.10
C THR A 101 -8.23 8.11 8.11
N TYR A 102 -7.80 7.57 6.97
CA TYR A 102 -7.28 8.34 5.84
C TYR A 102 -8.36 8.72 4.82
N GLN A 103 -9.62 8.33 4.98
CA GLN A 103 -10.69 8.62 4.01
C GLN A 103 -10.87 10.12 3.77
N GLY A 104 -10.74 10.54 2.52
CA GLY A 104 -10.68 11.95 2.13
C GLY A 104 -9.24 12.41 1.86
N TYR A 105 -9.01 13.71 2.01
CA TYR A 105 -7.73 14.35 1.74
C TYR A 105 -6.80 14.35 2.93
N LYS A 106 -5.53 14.01 2.68
CA LYS A 106 -4.39 14.49 3.46
C LYS A 106 -3.69 15.54 2.61
N LEU A 107 -3.73 16.80 3.02
CA LEU A 107 -3.03 17.87 2.30
C LEU A 107 -1.51 17.80 2.54
N ARG A 108 -0.76 18.54 1.72
CA ARG A 108 0.69 18.73 1.90
C ARG A 108 0.99 19.37 3.26
N GLU A 109 2.24 19.23 3.69
CA GLU A 109 2.77 19.81 4.93
C GLU A 109 2.07 19.31 6.21
N PHE A 110 1.54 18.09 6.17
CA PHE A 110 0.81 17.50 7.30
C PHE A 110 1.76 16.71 8.23
N TRP A 111 2.66 15.91 7.65
CA TRP A 111 3.66 15.13 8.38
C TRP A 111 5.00 15.83 8.42
N ILE A 112 5.69 15.66 9.55
CA ILE A 112 7.10 16.03 9.69
C ILE A 112 7.93 14.82 9.25
N ILE A 113 8.84 15.04 8.30
CA ILE A 113 9.76 14.01 7.81
C ILE A 113 10.99 13.98 8.73
N ASP A 114 11.98 14.85 8.51
CA ASP A 114 13.18 14.94 9.35
C ASP A 114 13.65 16.41 9.40
N GLY A 115 14.36 16.80 10.45
CA GLY A 115 14.96 18.15 10.56
C GLY A 115 13.97 19.32 10.48
N GLY A 116 12.70 19.11 10.84
CA GLY A 116 11.64 20.11 10.73
C GLY A 116 11.03 20.28 9.33
N VAL A 117 11.56 19.56 8.32
CA VAL A 117 11.00 19.55 6.96
C VAL A 117 9.69 18.79 6.96
N ARG A 118 8.65 19.40 6.38
CA ARG A 118 7.35 18.76 6.21
C ARG A 118 7.23 18.09 4.84
N ASP A 119 6.34 17.12 4.76
CA ASP A 119 6.10 16.38 3.52
C ASP A 119 5.47 17.29 2.44
N GLN A 120 5.83 17.05 1.17
CA GLN A 120 5.12 17.62 0.01
C GLN A 120 4.31 16.52 -0.67
N ILE A 121 3.50 15.82 0.12
CA ILE A 121 2.72 14.67 -0.31
C ILE A 121 1.24 14.96 -0.08
N GLU A 122 0.44 14.75 -1.10
CA GLU A 122 -1.00 14.90 -1.03
C GLU A 122 -1.68 13.55 -1.28
N HIS A 123 -2.67 13.19 -0.46
CA HIS A 123 -3.46 11.98 -0.65
C HIS A 123 -4.91 12.33 -0.92
N TYR A 124 -5.57 11.50 -1.71
CA TYR A 124 -7.00 11.36 -1.73
C TYR A 124 -7.38 9.89 -1.63
N ASN A 125 -8.12 9.52 -0.59
CA ASN A 125 -8.46 8.12 -0.31
C ASN A 125 -9.96 7.90 -0.42
N VAL A 126 -10.35 6.90 -1.21
CA VAL A 126 -11.73 6.51 -1.48
C VAL A 126 -11.92 5.08 -0.97
N ASN A 127 -12.82 4.89 0.00
CA ASN A 127 -13.18 3.55 0.49
C ASN A 127 -13.75 2.68 -0.65
N HIS A 128 -13.62 1.36 -0.54
CA HIS A 128 -14.24 0.44 -1.51
C HIS A 128 -15.76 0.65 -1.65
N ASP A 129 -16.45 1.03 -0.57
CA ASP A 129 -17.78 1.65 -0.62
C ASP A 129 -17.64 3.16 -0.86
N VAL A 130 -17.76 3.54 -2.14
CA VAL A 130 -17.67 4.94 -2.60
C VAL A 130 -18.87 5.79 -2.18
N THR A 131 -19.91 5.19 -1.58
CA THR A 131 -21.12 5.92 -1.15
C THR A 131 -21.07 6.32 0.32
N ARG A 132 -20.12 5.74 1.08
CA ARG A 132 -19.95 5.97 2.53
C ARG A 132 -19.74 7.43 2.90
N LYS A 133 -19.18 8.24 1.99
CA LYS A 133 -18.95 9.67 2.17
C LYS A 133 -19.28 10.45 0.91
N GLN A 134 -19.46 11.76 1.07
CA GLN A 134 -19.50 12.66 -0.08
C GLN A 134 -18.10 12.88 -0.63
N HIS A 135 -18.03 13.11 -1.95
CA HIS A 135 -16.79 13.32 -2.69
C HIS A 135 -16.80 14.71 -3.37
N PRO A 136 -15.62 15.30 -3.68
CA PRO A 136 -15.50 16.55 -4.41
C PRO A 136 -16.22 16.50 -5.76
N GLN A 137 -16.72 17.65 -6.21
CA GLN A 137 -17.54 17.79 -7.41
C GLN A 137 -16.87 17.17 -8.64
N ALA A 138 -15.57 17.39 -8.85
CA ALA A 138 -14.83 16.85 -9.99
C ALA A 138 -14.71 15.31 -9.94
N MET A 139 -14.71 14.70 -8.75
CA MET A 139 -14.58 13.25 -8.58
C MET A 139 -15.90 12.50 -8.69
N ARG A 140 -17.05 13.15 -8.39
CA ARG A 140 -18.37 12.49 -8.37
C ARG A 140 -18.71 11.73 -9.66
N PRO A 141 -18.48 12.28 -10.89
CA PRO A 141 -18.78 11.56 -12.11
C PRO A 141 -17.88 10.32 -12.34
N LEU A 142 -16.72 10.28 -11.68
CA LEU A 142 -15.68 9.25 -11.85
C LEU A 142 -15.79 8.13 -10.80
N LEU A 143 -16.62 8.29 -9.77
CA LEU A 143 -16.78 7.30 -8.70
C LEU A 143 -17.16 5.89 -9.21
N PRO A 144 -18.01 5.71 -10.24
CA PRO A 144 -18.28 4.38 -10.78
C PRO A 144 -17.04 3.65 -11.32
N GLU A 145 -16.10 4.39 -11.94
CA GLU A 145 -14.84 3.83 -12.41
C GLU A 145 -13.89 3.53 -11.24
N VAL A 146 -13.85 4.40 -10.22
CA VAL A 146 -13.07 4.16 -8.98
C VAL A 146 -13.61 2.94 -8.21
N GLU A 147 -14.92 2.78 -8.12
CA GLU A 147 -15.57 1.62 -7.49
C GLU A 147 -15.27 0.34 -8.27
N ALA A 148 -15.41 0.34 -9.60
CA ALA A 148 -15.08 -0.80 -10.45
C ALA A 148 -13.60 -1.19 -10.29
N PHE A 149 -12.70 -0.21 -10.22
CA PHE A 149 -11.28 -0.43 -9.97
C PHE A 149 -11.01 -1.02 -8.58
N ALA A 150 -11.65 -0.51 -7.53
CA ALA A 150 -11.55 -1.08 -6.18
C ALA A 150 -12.03 -2.53 -6.16
N LYS A 151 -13.17 -2.82 -6.81
CA LYS A 151 -13.73 -4.16 -6.93
C LYS A 151 -12.85 -5.11 -7.72
N PHE A 152 -12.23 -4.64 -8.81
CA PHE A 152 -11.23 -5.42 -9.56
C PHE A 152 -10.04 -5.80 -8.67
N ASN A 153 -9.40 -4.81 -8.03
CA ASN A 153 -8.25 -5.07 -7.15
C ASN A 153 -8.62 -6.02 -6.01
N HIS A 154 -9.83 -5.93 -5.46
CA HIS A 154 -10.27 -6.80 -4.38
C HIS A 154 -10.56 -8.24 -4.84
N LEU A 155 -11.36 -8.41 -5.88
CA LEU A 155 -11.87 -9.73 -6.26
C LEU A 155 -10.95 -10.48 -7.24
N GLN A 156 -10.27 -9.74 -8.14
CA GLN A 156 -9.45 -10.33 -9.20
C GLN A 156 -7.96 -10.38 -8.85
N VAL A 157 -7.51 -9.56 -7.90
CA VAL A 157 -6.09 -9.53 -7.47
C VAL A 157 -5.94 -10.03 -6.04
N LEU A 158 -6.57 -9.35 -5.06
CA LEU A 158 -6.42 -9.67 -3.65
C LEU A 158 -6.93 -11.08 -3.31
N HIS A 159 -8.15 -11.46 -3.68
CA HIS A 159 -8.69 -12.78 -3.34
C HIS A 159 -7.82 -13.94 -3.85
N PRO A 160 -7.40 -13.97 -5.14
CA PRO A 160 -6.45 -14.98 -5.60
C PRO A 160 -5.12 -14.95 -4.84
N LEU A 161 -4.56 -13.76 -4.56
CA LEU A 161 -3.36 -13.65 -3.73
C LEU A 161 -3.55 -14.28 -2.35
N LEU A 162 -4.64 -13.95 -1.65
CA LEU A 162 -4.93 -14.47 -0.32
C LEU A 162 -5.01 -16.00 -0.31
N ARG A 163 -5.52 -16.61 -1.39
CA ARG A 163 -5.47 -18.08 -1.56
C ARG A 163 -4.05 -18.60 -1.66
N LEU A 164 -3.20 -17.95 -2.46
CA LEU A 164 -1.78 -18.33 -2.55
C LEU A 164 -1.04 -18.19 -1.21
N PHE A 165 -1.31 -17.11 -0.46
CA PHE A 165 -0.78 -16.91 0.90
C PHE A 165 -1.21 -18.05 1.84
N ALA A 166 -2.48 -18.45 1.81
CA ALA A 166 -3.01 -19.55 2.60
C ALA A 166 -2.38 -20.90 2.21
N MET A 167 -2.28 -21.18 0.91
CA MET A 167 -1.61 -22.38 0.37
C MET A 167 -0.15 -22.46 0.80
N GLY A 168 0.59 -21.33 0.78
CA GLY A 168 1.98 -21.28 1.23
C GLY A 168 2.15 -21.60 2.72
N LEU A 169 1.09 -21.46 3.52
CA LEU A 169 1.00 -21.86 4.93
C LEU A 169 0.35 -23.24 5.12
N GLU A 170 0.04 -23.97 4.05
CA GLU A 170 -0.69 -25.24 4.09
C GLU A 170 -2.05 -25.12 4.84
N LEU A 171 -2.69 -23.95 4.70
CA LEU A 171 -4.05 -23.69 5.18
C LEU A 171 -5.08 -23.92 4.05
N PRO A 172 -6.37 -24.10 4.38
CA PRO A 172 -7.44 -24.04 3.38
C PRO A 172 -7.36 -22.75 2.54
N GLU A 173 -7.55 -22.86 1.21
CA GLU A 173 -7.34 -21.73 0.29
C GLU A 173 -8.11 -20.47 0.70
N ASP A 174 -9.37 -20.62 1.12
CA ASP A 174 -10.24 -19.48 1.46
C ASP A 174 -10.03 -18.94 2.89
N THR A 175 -9.07 -19.46 3.67
CA THR A 175 -8.86 -19.00 5.06
C THR A 175 -8.72 -17.48 5.14
N PHE A 176 -7.84 -16.88 4.35
CA PHE A 176 -7.69 -15.43 4.37
C PHE A 176 -8.77 -14.70 3.56
N VAL A 177 -9.31 -15.31 2.51
CA VAL A 177 -10.41 -14.71 1.71
C VAL A 177 -11.63 -14.43 2.60
N ASN A 178 -11.97 -15.38 3.48
CA ASN A 178 -13.12 -15.26 4.39
C ASN A 178 -12.99 -14.14 5.44
N MET A 179 -11.79 -13.53 5.55
CA MET A 179 -11.52 -12.39 6.43
C MET A 179 -11.46 -11.06 5.68
N HIS A 180 -11.65 -11.08 4.36
CA HIS A 180 -11.57 -9.91 3.48
C HIS A 180 -12.81 -9.90 2.58
N ASN A 181 -13.97 -9.65 3.18
CA ASN A 181 -15.23 -9.62 2.47
C ASN A 181 -15.44 -8.23 1.86
N TYR A 182 -15.65 -8.17 0.53
CA TYR A 182 -15.77 -6.88 -0.19
C TYR A 182 -16.91 -6.00 0.35
N ASP A 183 -18.03 -6.62 0.74
CA ASP A 183 -19.22 -5.91 1.22
C ASP A 183 -19.25 -5.74 2.75
N ALA A 184 -18.25 -6.26 3.47
CA ALA A 184 -18.19 -6.09 4.91
C ALA A 184 -17.79 -4.67 5.31
N VAL A 185 -18.14 -4.28 6.54
CA VAL A 185 -17.66 -3.04 7.11
C VAL A 185 -16.15 -3.13 7.30
N GLY A 186 -15.42 -2.28 6.59
CA GLY A 186 -13.97 -2.27 6.62
C GLY A 186 -13.37 -0.98 6.06
N GLU A 187 -12.05 -0.98 6.01
CA GLU A 187 -11.25 0.19 5.63
C GLU A 187 -10.23 -0.16 4.54
N SER A 188 -10.62 -1.03 3.60
CA SER A 188 -9.89 -1.15 2.33
C SER A 188 -10.20 0.07 1.45
N TYR A 189 -9.22 0.61 0.74
CA TYR A 189 -9.43 1.84 -0.03
C TYR A 189 -8.47 1.97 -1.20
N VAL A 190 -8.92 2.72 -2.21
CA VAL A 190 -8.07 3.26 -3.26
C VAL A 190 -7.42 4.53 -2.73
N ARG A 191 -6.09 4.58 -2.72
CA ARG A 191 -5.30 5.79 -2.48
C ARG A 191 -4.79 6.31 -3.81
N MET A 192 -5.18 7.53 -4.12
CA MET A 192 -4.50 8.40 -5.07
C MET A 192 -3.52 9.24 -4.25
N MET A 193 -2.26 9.30 -4.67
CA MET A 193 -1.21 9.97 -3.90
C MET A 193 -0.24 10.66 -4.82
N LYS A 194 -0.01 11.96 -4.60
CA LYS A 194 0.89 12.76 -5.43
C LYS A 194 2.02 13.32 -4.57
N TYR A 195 3.26 13.04 -4.97
CA TYR A 195 4.45 13.64 -4.39
C TYR A 195 4.90 14.78 -5.29
N TYR A 196 5.19 15.91 -4.67
CA TYR A 196 5.69 17.10 -5.35
C TYR A 196 7.17 17.32 -5.01
N PRO A 197 7.99 17.87 -5.93
CA PRO A 197 9.36 18.24 -5.66
C PRO A 197 9.48 19.21 -4.46
N ARG A 198 10.59 19.08 -3.71
CA ARG A 198 10.94 20.00 -2.61
C ARG A 198 12.10 20.93 -3.01
N PRO A 199 12.21 22.10 -2.36
CA PRO A 199 13.41 22.93 -2.48
C PRO A 199 14.68 22.14 -2.12
N ALA A 200 15.79 22.42 -2.80
CA ALA A 200 17.05 21.69 -2.59
C ALA A 200 17.56 21.73 -1.14
N GLU A 201 17.33 22.84 -0.42
CA GLU A 201 17.67 22.96 0.99
C GLU A 201 16.91 21.98 1.89
N ASP A 202 15.63 21.73 1.58
CA ASP A 202 14.80 20.80 2.31
C ASP A 202 15.16 19.35 1.96
N GLU A 203 15.59 19.09 0.73
CA GLU A 203 16.10 17.79 0.33
C GLU A 203 17.37 17.42 1.12
N VAL A 204 18.28 18.38 1.34
CA VAL A 204 19.47 18.15 2.18
C VAL A 204 19.07 17.91 3.63
N LYS A 205 18.21 18.77 4.21
CA LYS A 205 17.77 18.64 5.61
C LYS A 205 17.04 17.33 5.88
N ALA A 206 16.20 16.88 4.94
CA ALA A 206 15.45 15.63 5.04
C ALA A 206 16.21 14.41 4.51
N LYS A 207 17.51 14.53 4.20
CA LYS A 207 18.36 13.45 3.68
C LYS A 207 17.76 12.77 2.44
N GLN A 208 17.09 13.55 1.61
CA GLN A 208 16.40 13.13 0.40
C GLN A 208 15.27 12.11 0.64
N VAL A 209 14.87 11.87 1.89
CA VAL A 209 13.74 11.01 2.23
C VAL A 209 12.45 11.82 2.08
N TRP A 210 11.54 11.33 1.24
CA TRP A 210 10.21 11.91 1.03
C TRP A 210 9.19 11.27 1.95
N LEU A 211 9.30 9.95 2.15
CA LEU A 211 8.51 9.18 3.11
C LEU A 211 9.44 8.22 3.84
N LYS A 212 9.49 8.29 5.17
CA LYS A 212 10.36 7.45 6.02
C LYS A 212 10.11 5.97 5.79
N GLY A 213 11.13 5.16 6.06
CA GLY A 213 11.01 3.70 6.06
C GLY A 213 9.95 3.25 7.04
N HIS A 214 8.98 2.47 6.57
CA HIS A 214 7.86 1.97 7.35
C HIS A 214 7.36 0.62 6.82
N THR A 215 6.45 0.01 7.57
CA THR A 215 5.63 -1.11 7.13
C THR A 215 4.18 -0.66 6.95
N ASP A 216 3.48 -1.29 6.02
CA ASP A 216 2.06 -1.03 5.81
C ASP A 216 1.21 -1.62 6.94
N ILE A 217 0.13 -0.93 7.27
CA ILE A 217 -0.76 -1.26 8.40
C ILE A 217 -1.56 -2.54 8.14
N GLY A 218 -1.97 -2.74 6.89
CA GLY A 218 -2.97 -3.73 6.51
C GLY A 218 -2.43 -5.10 6.18
N THR A 219 -3.18 -5.85 5.38
CA THR A 219 -2.82 -7.22 5.00
C THR A 219 -1.91 -7.22 3.79
N ILE A 220 -2.37 -6.69 2.66
CA ILE A 220 -1.65 -6.60 1.39
C ILE A 220 -1.80 -5.18 0.83
N THR A 221 -0.75 -4.68 0.20
CA THR A 221 -0.77 -3.45 -0.57
C THR A 221 -0.58 -3.79 -2.04
N ILE A 222 -1.47 -3.27 -2.89
CA ILE A 222 -1.39 -3.42 -4.35
C ILE A 222 -1.11 -2.04 -4.95
N LEU A 223 0.16 -1.78 -5.28
CA LEU A 223 0.61 -0.53 -5.88
C LEU A 223 0.71 -0.70 -7.40
N TRP A 224 0.03 0.16 -8.15
CA TRP A 224 0.12 0.19 -9.62
C TRP A 224 1.42 0.87 -10.05
N SER A 225 2.22 0.17 -10.87
CA SER A 225 3.57 0.63 -11.22
C SER A 225 3.51 1.92 -12.06
N GLN A 226 4.45 2.82 -11.78
CA GLN A 226 4.62 4.09 -12.49
C GLN A 226 6.12 4.44 -12.63
N PRO A 227 6.51 5.30 -13.59
CA PRO A 227 7.91 5.44 -14.01
C PRO A 227 8.86 6.19 -13.08
N VAL A 228 8.37 7.08 -12.20
CA VAL A 228 9.23 7.87 -11.30
C VAL A 228 9.88 6.96 -10.25
N ASN A 229 11.20 6.77 -10.36
CA ASN A 229 11.95 5.79 -9.59
C ASN A 229 12.31 6.33 -8.20
N ALA A 230 11.37 6.24 -7.26
CA ALA A 230 11.50 6.82 -5.92
C ALA A 230 11.27 5.81 -4.78
N LEU A 231 10.61 4.68 -5.06
CA LEU A 231 10.32 3.65 -4.07
C LEU A 231 11.56 2.78 -3.84
N GLN A 232 11.92 2.60 -2.56
CA GLN A 232 12.98 1.70 -2.15
C GLN A 232 12.48 0.70 -1.11
N VAL A 233 13.02 -0.52 -1.16
CA VAL A 233 12.81 -1.59 -0.18
C VAL A 233 14.10 -1.85 0.58
N LEU A 234 13.99 -2.17 1.87
CA LEU A 234 15.13 -2.55 2.70
C LEU A 234 15.35 -4.06 2.56
N MET A 235 16.48 -4.44 1.97
CA MET A 235 16.84 -5.83 1.69
C MET A 235 17.39 -6.53 2.96
N PRO A 236 17.43 -7.88 3.00
CA PRO A 236 17.95 -8.63 4.15
C PRO A 236 19.40 -8.34 4.54
N ASP A 237 20.21 -7.85 3.59
CA ASP A 237 21.59 -7.40 3.83
C ASP A 237 21.67 -5.99 4.44
N GLY A 238 20.53 -5.36 4.73
CA GLY A 238 20.44 -4.03 5.32
C GLY A 238 20.58 -2.88 4.32
N GLN A 239 20.59 -3.16 3.01
CA GLN A 239 20.72 -2.14 1.97
C GLN A 239 19.36 -1.74 1.37
N TRP A 240 19.19 -0.45 1.11
CA TRP A 240 18.03 0.07 0.39
C TRP A 240 18.23 -0.12 -1.12
N ARG A 241 17.28 -0.75 -1.81
CA ARG A 241 17.29 -0.91 -3.27
C ARG A 241 16.02 -0.38 -3.90
N TYR A 242 16.13 0.16 -5.11
CA TYR A 242 15.00 0.68 -5.87
C TYR A 242 14.08 -0.45 -6.37
N VAL A 243 12.80 -0.14 -6.46
CA VAL A 243 11.81 -0.99 -7.13
C VAL A 243 11.68 -0.52 -8.57
N ARG A 244 12.07 -1.38 -9.53
CA ARG A 244 12.04 -1.06 -10.96
C ARG A 244 10.61 -0.82 -11.45
N HIS A 245 10.42 0.12 -12.37
CA HIS A 245 9.15 0.24 -13.09
C HIS A 245 9.03 -0.90 -14.12
N ILE A 246 7.88 -1.58 -14.11
CA ILE A 246 7.48 -2.53 -15.15
C ILE A 246 6.11 -2.07 -15.63
N GLU A 247 5.98 -1.84 -16.93
CA GLU A 247 4.75 -1.36 -17.55
C GLU A 247 3.58 -2.30 -17.24
N ASN A 248 2.44 -1.72 -16.89
CA ASN A 248 1.23 -2.43 -16.47
C ASN A 248 1.41 -3.48 -15.35
N ALA A 249 2.50 -3.45 -14.58
CA ALA A 249 2.68 -4.38 -13.46
C ALA A 249 2.10 -3.82 -12.16
N LEU A 250 1.77 -4.72 -11.25
CA LEU A 250 1.47 -4.40 -9.85
C LEU A 250 2.72 -4.67 -9.02
N VAL A 251 3.04 -3.78 -8.09
CA VAL A 251 4.03 -3.98 -7.04
C VAL A 251 3.26 -4.35 -5.77
N VAL A 252 3.56 -5.51 -5.20
CA VAL A 252 2.78 -6.08 -4.08
C VAL A 252 3.68 -6.37 -2.90
N ASN A 253 3.22 -6.02 -1.71
CA ASN A 253 3.84 -6.36 -0.43
C ASN A 253 2.80 -6.70 0.63
N SER A 254 3.23 -7.34 1.72
CA SER A 254 2.39 -7.54 2.91
C SER A 254 2.65 -6.48 3.98
N GLY A 255 1.61 -6.21 4.76
CA GLY A 255 1.67 -5.35 5.94
C GLY A 255 1.59 -6.12 7.25
N ASP A 256 1.41 -5.38 8.33
CA ASP A 256 1.44 -5.91 9.70
C ASP A 256 0.32 -6.90 9.97
N SER A 257 -0.89 -6.69 9.44
CA SER A 257 -2.00 -7.62 9.66
C SER A 257 -1.69 -9.01 9.12
N MET A 258 -1.02 -9.12 7.96
CA MET A 258 -0.59 -10.41 7.43
C MET A 258 0.53 -11.03 8.28
N GLU A 259 1.45 -10.23 8.83
CA GLU A 259 2.45 -10.72 9.77
C GLU A 259 1.80 -11.33 11.00
N PHE A 260 0.80 -10.65 11.57
CA PHE A 260 0.12 -11.09 12.79
C PHE A 260 -0.65 -12.38 12.53
N LEU A 261 -1.40 -12.44 11.43
CA LEU A 261 -2.15 -13.63 11.01
C LEU A 261 -1.24 -14.81 10.66
N SER A 262 -0.04 -14.56 10.14
CA SER A 262 0.94 -15.59 9.77
C SER A 262 1.95 -15.90 10.89
N GLY A 263 1.76 -15.38 12.10
CA GLY A 263 2.66 -15.65 13.23
C GLY A 263 4.12 -15.26 12.95
N GLY A 264 4.34 -14.20 12.18
CA GLY A 264 5.67 -13.71 11.80
C GLY A 264 6.33 -14.42 10.62
N PHE A 265 5.64 -15.38 9.98
CA PHE A 265 6.19 -16.12 8.84
C PHE A 265 6.31 -15.24 7.59
N TYR A 266 5.23 -14.53 7.22
CA TYR A 266 5.29 -13.50 6.20
C TYR A 266 5.58 -12.16 6.86
N LYS A 267 6.80 -11.66 6.67
CA LYS A 267 7.24 -10.43 7.32
C LYS A 267 6.69 -9.21 6.57
N PRO A 268 6.33 -8.15 7.31
CA PRO A 268 5.89 -6.91 6.70
C PRO A 268 7.13 -6.20 6.15
N THR A 269 7.02 -5.72 4.93
CA THR A 269 8.23 -5.25 4.23
C THR A 269 8.50 -3.79 4.50
N ILE A 270 9.74 -3.52 4.88
CA ILE A 270 10.21 -2.18 5.18
C ILE A 270 10.53 -1.49 3.86
N HIS A 271 9.83 -0.40 3.58
CA HIS A 271 9.99 0.37 2.36
C HIS A 271 9.90 1.87 2.63
N ARG A 272 10.51 2.68 1.77
CA ARG A 272 10.56 4.15 1.87
C ARG A 272 10.40 4.79 0.50
N VAL A 273 10.14 6.10 0.48
CA VAL A 273 10.20 6.89 -0.75
C VAL A 273 11.24 7.98 -0.61
N VAL A 274 12.11 8.09 -1.61
CA VAL A 274 13.21 9.06 -1.66
C VAL A 274 13.08 9.98 -2.87
N GLN A 275 13.87 11.06 -2.90
CA GLN A 275 14.03 11.90 -4.07
C GLN A 275 14.43 11.03 -5.28
N PRO A 276 13.77 11.21 -6.44
CA PRO A 276 14.10 10.44 -7.64
C PRO A 276 15.50 10.78 -8.18
N PRO A 277 16.04 9.92 -9.08
CA PRO A 277 17.26 10.18 -9.83
C PRO A 277 17.24 11.53 -10.55
N GLN A 278 18.43 12.04 -10.89
CA GLN A 278 18.61 13.41 -11.36
C GLN A 278 17.74 13.77 -12.58
N ASP A 279 17.62 12.86 -13.54
CA ASP A 279 16.82 13.02 -14.75
C ASP A 279 15.30 13.02 -14.53
N GLN A 280 14.87 12.63 -13.33
CA GLN A 280 13.47 12.64 -12.89
C GLN A 280 13.19 13.69 -11.81
N ARG A 281 14.19 14.45 -11.34
CA ARG A 281 13.99 15.54 -10.39
C ARG A 281 13.21 16.66 -11.07
N GLY A 282 12.02 16.98 -10.53
CA GLY A 282 11.12 18.00 -11.08
C GLY A 282 9.81 17.44 -11.63
N TYR A 283 9.72 16.12 -11.83
CA TYR A 283 8.43 15.48 -12.08
C TYR A 283 7.68 15.24 -10.78
N ASP A 284 6.36 15.43 -10.82
CA ASP A 284 5.48 14.91 -9.79
C ASP A 284 5.40 13.38 -9.90
N ARG A 285 5.33 12.69 -8.76
CA ARG A 285 5.07 11.25 -8.71
C ARG A 285 3.63 11.00 -8.31
N LEU A 286 2.78 10.67 -9.27
CA LEU A 286 1.42 10.19 -9.02
C LEU A 286 1.44 8.68 -8.77
N SER A 287 0.83 8.23 -7.68
CA SER A 287 0.73 6.82 -7.29
C SER A 287 -0.73 6.44 -7.10
N LEU A 288 -1.06 5.23 -7.54
CA LEU A 288 -2.38 4.63 -7.38
C LEU A 288 -2.23 3.30 -6.64
N ILE A 289 -2.88 3.17 -5.49
CA ILE A 289 -2.68 2.06 -4.56
C ILE A 289 -4.02 1.53 -4.09
N TYR A 290 -4.19 0.22 -4.02
CA TYR A 290 -5.28 -0.40 -3.29
C TYR A 290 -4.73 -1.02 -2.00
N PHE A 291 -5.06 -0.40 -0.86
CA PHE A 291 -4.71 -0.92 0.46
C PHE A 291 -5.80 -1.86 0.94
N THR A 292 -5.41 -3.03 1.44
CA THR A 292 -6.35 -4.05 1.89
C THR A 292 -6.23 -4.28 3.39
N MET A 293 -7.38 -4.42 4.03
CA MET A 293 -7.53 -4.70 5.45
C MET A 293 -8.46 -5.90 5.57
N THR A 294 -8.31 -6.69 6.63
CA THR A 294 -9.37 -7.64 6.98
C THR A 294 -10.64 -6.88 7.38
N ASP A 295 -11.75 -7.59 7.51
CA ASP A 295 -12.97 -7.05 8.11
C ASP A 295 -12.67 -6.47 9.51
N ASP A 296 -13.33 -5.38 9.88
CA ASP A 296 -12.98 -4.58 11.06
C ASP A 296 -12.98 -5.36 12.38
N GLY A 297 -13.88 -6.34 12.49
CA GLY A 297 -14.04 -7.19 13.67
C GLY A 297 -13.06 -8.37 13.78
N VAL A 298 -12.24 -8.64 12.75
CA VAL A 298 -11.28 -9.75 12.78
C VAL A 298 -10.20 -9.46 13.80
N LYS A 299 -10.02 -10.38 14.77
CA LYS A 299 -8.85 -10.36 15.66
C LYS A 299 -7.59 -10.79 14.90
N LEU A 300 -6.52 -10.01 15.06
CA LEU A 300 -5.24 -10.24 14.41
C LEU A 300 -4.39 -11.24 15.19
N VAL A 301 -4.82 -12.50 15.19
CA VAL A 301 -4.16 -13.62 15.87
C VAL A 301 -3.55 -14.60 14.86
N PRO A 302 -2.41 -15.25 15.18
CA PRO A 302 -1.79 -16.22 14.28
C PRO A 302 -2.72 -17.39 13.95
N ARG A 303 -2.65 -17.90 12.71
CA ARG A 303 -3.33 -19.13 12.27
C ARG A 303 -2.61 -20.37 12.76
N VAL A 304 -2.70 -20.63 14.07
CA VAL A 304 -1.98 -21.70 14.78
C VAL A 304 -2.24 -23.11 14.24
N GLU A 305 -3.33 -23.29 13.51
CA GLU A 305 -3.70 -24.51 12.80
C GLU A 305 -2.79 -24.84 11.60
N SER A 306 -2.00 -23.87 11.12
CA SER A 306 -1.06 -24.07 10.01
C SER A 306 0.08 -25.03 10.36
N PRO A 307 0.28 -26.12 9.60
CA PRO A 307 1.45 -27.01 9.76
C PRO A 307 2.77 -26.28 9.53
N VAL A 308 2.80 -25.35 8.58
CA VAL A 308 3.99 -24.54 8.26
C VAL A 308 4.37 -23.68 9.46
N LEU A 309 3.41 -23.01 10.09
CA LEU A 309 3.68 -22.17 11.26
C LEU A 309 4.13 -22.99 12.48
N GLN A 310 3.50 -24.15 12.71
CA GLN A 310 3.92 -25.07 13.77
C GLN A 310 5.37 -25.53 13.60
N LYS A 311 5.80 -25.80 12.36
CA LYS A 311 7.17 -26.22 12.04
C LYS A 311 8.20 -25.08 12.17
N HIS A 312 7.86 -23.86 11.77
CA HIS A 312 8.80 -22.72 11.77
C HIS A 312 8.84 -21.97 13.11
N GLY A 313 7.84 -22.19 13.96
CA GLY A 313 7.66 -21.47 15.21
C GLY A 313 6.73 -20.27 15.04
N ILE A 314 5.76 -20.17 15.94
CA ILE A 314 4.73 -19.13 15.92
C ILE A 314 5.18 -17.96 16.78
N GLN A 315 5.42 -16.80 16.17
CA GLN A 315 5.66 -15.57 16.90
C GLN A 315 4.33 -14.93 17.30
N ARG A 316 3.99 -15.01 18.58
CA ARG A 316 2.85 -14.28 19.13
C ARG A 316 3.30 -12.89 19.57
N ARG A 317 2.53 -11.87 19.17
CA ARG A 317 2.71 -10.48 19.64
C ARG A 317 2.10 -10.25 21.02
N TRP A 318 1.09 -11.04 21.37
CA TRP A 318 0.43 -11.03 22.68
C TRP A 318 0.56 -12.40 23.35
N ALA A 319 0.66 -12.40 24.68
CA ALA A 319 0.72 -13.65 25.44
C ALA A 319 -0.62 -14.40 25.37
N ASP A 320 -1.73 -13.65 25.38
CA ASP A 320 -3.09 -14.14 25.22
C ASP A 320 -3.72 -13.56 23.94
N ASP A 321 -4.34 -14.42 23.13
CA ASP A 321 -5.09 -14.05 21.93
C ASP A 321 -6.31 -13.16 22.27
N ALA A 322 -6.78 -13.20 23.53
CA ALA A 322 -7.80 -12.30 24.05
C ALA A 322 -7.36 -10.82 23.98
N ASP A 323 -6.06 -10.55 24.16
CA ASP A 323 -5.48 -9.20 24.18
C ASP A 323 -5.13 -8.68 22.78
N ALA A 324 -5.15 -9.55 21.76
CA ALA A 324 -4.91 -9.15 20.39
C ALA A 324 -6.01 -8.18 19.90
N PRO A 325 -5.64 -7.07 19.24
CA PRO A 325 -6.57 -6.09 18.74
C PRO A 325 -7.36 -6.67 17.58
N THR A 326 -8.55 -6.11 17.37
CA THR A 326 -9.23 -6.22 16.08
C THR A 326 -8.50 -5.39 15.03
N MET A 327 -8.77 -5.68 13.76
CA MET A 327 -8.27 -4.88 12.64
C MET A 327 -8.64 -3.41 12.78
N GLU A 328 -9.87 -3.11 13.22
CA GLU A 328 -10.31 -1.73 13.47
C GLU A 328 -9.45 -1.03 14.53
N ALA A 329 -9.24 -1.67 15.67
CA ALA A 329 -8.44 -1.10 16.77
C ALA A 329 -7.00 -0.86 16.32
N TRP A 330 -6.41 -1.84 15.62
CA TRP A 330 -5.05 -1.75 15.09
C TRP A 330 -4.90 -0.61 14.07
N ARG A 331 -5.77 -0.57 13.05
CA ARG A 331 -5.65 0.44 11.98
C ARG A 331 -5.89 1.86 12.47
N LYS A 332 -6.84 2.06 13.40
CA LYS A 332 -7.11 3.38 13.98
C LYS A 332 -5.91 3.86 14.78
N GLY A 333 -5.38 3.01 15.66
CA GLY A 333 -4.19 3.33 16.45
C GLY A 333 -2.99 3.69 15.58
N ARG A 334 -2.73 2.90 14.52
CA ARG A 334 -1.61 3.15 13.61
C ARG A 334 -1.76 4.44 12.81
N THR A 335 -2.97 4.69 12.30
CA THR A 335 -3.28 5.89 11.50
C THR A 335 -3.17 7.17 12.33
N SER A 336 -3.69 7.16 13.56
CA SER A 336 -3.65 8.32 14.46
C SER A 336 -2.23 8.69 14.92
N ALA A 337 -1.31 7.72 14.96
CA ALA A 337 0.04 7.95 15.45
C ALA A 337 1.04 8.38 14.35
N TYR A 338 0.87 7.91 13.12
CA TYR A 338 1.89 8.08 12.07
C TYR A 338 2.19 9.54 11.73
N GLY A 339 3.47 9.93 11.84
CA GLY A 339 3.96 11.27 11.50
C GLY A 339 3.46 12.40 12.42
N LEU A 340 2.79 12.07 13.52
CA LEU A 340 2.18 13.01 14.47
C LEU A 340 2.69 12.87 15.90
N VAL A 341 3.43 11.79 16.21
CA VAL A 341 4.02 11.55 17.53
C VAL A 341 5.54 11.63 17.46
N ASP A 342 6.15 12.11 18.54
CA ASP A 342 7.61 12.11 18.67
C ASP A 342 8.12 10.67 18.69
N LEU A 343 9.04 10.38 17.77
CA LEU A 343 9.68 9.07 17.69
C LEU A 343 10.88 9.01 18.64
N LYS A 344 10.97 7.94 19.42
CA LYS A 344 12.13 7.66 20.27
C LYS A 344 13.24 7.06 19.42
N LYS A 345 14.40 7.71 19.37
CA LYS A 345 15.57 7.19 18.67
C LYS A 345 16.11 5.96 19.40
N LYS A 346 16.28 4.87 18.66
CA LYS A 346 17.06 3.68 19.06
C LYS A 346 18.42 3.73 18.36
N GLY A 347 19.34 2.84 18.76
CA GLY A 347 20.57 2.62 18.01
C GLY A 347 20.30 2.17 16.56
N ASN A 348 21.29 2.35 15.68
CA ASN A 348 21.27 1.90 14.28
C ASN A 348 20.24 2.60 13.36
N GLY A 349 19.91 3.87 13.61
CA GLY A 349 19.03 4.65 12.71
C GLY A 349 17.54 4.30 12.77
N ILE A 350 17.15 3.42 13.70
CA ILE A 350 15.76 3.04 13.95
C ILE A 350 15.12 4.05 14.92
N GLU A 351 13.93 4.53 14.58
CA GLU A 351 13.10 5.34 15.46
C GLU A 351 11.83 4.55 15.80
N GLU A 352 11.27 4.68 17.00
CA GLU A 352 10.05 3.92 17.37
C GLU A 352 9.04 4.74 18.17
N ASN A 353 7.78 4.34 18.05
CA ASN A 353 6.68 4.74 18.93
C ASN A 353 5.87 3.52 19.37
N ILE A 354 5.01 3.67 20.38
CA ILE A 354 4.14 2.58 20.84
C ILE A 354 2.71 2.82 20.36
N VAL A 355 2.12 1.83 19.68
CA VAL A 355 0.73 1.84 19.23
C VAL A 355 0.03 0.58 19.73
N GLY A 356 -1.00 0.73 20.55
CA GLY A 356 -1.74 -0.42 21.11
C GLY A 356 -0.85 -1.42 21.86
N GLY A 357 0.21 -0.93 22.52
CA GLY A 357 1.20 -1.76 23.22
C GLY A 357 2.31 -2.35 22.33
N ILE A 358 2.26 -2.16 21.01
CA ILE A 358 3.30 -2.65 20.09
C ILE A 358 4.28 -1.53 19.72
N PRO A 359 5.61 -1.80 19.77
CA PRO A 359 6.61 -0.93 19.16
C PRO A 359 6.47 -0.91 17.64
N VAL A 360 6.14 0.25 17.09
CA VAL A 360 6.12 0.54 15.67
C VAL A 360 7.43 1.23 15.33
N LYS A 361 8.16 0.67 14.36
CA LYS A 361 9.49 1.13 13.97
C LYS A 361 9.44 1.90 12.67
N HIS A 362 10.27 2.93 12.62
CA HIS A 362 10.58 3.72 11.45
C HIS A 362 12.08 3.59 11.14
N TYR A 363 12.41 3.55 9.87
CA TYR A 363 13.75 3.25 9.38
C TYR A 363 14.22 4.41 8.48
N ASN A 364 15.43 4.91 8.71
CA ASN A 364 16.06 5.92 7.86
C ASN A 364 17.39 5.43 7.31
#